data_AF-A0A5X8YZP4-F1
#
_entry.id   AF-A0A5X8YZP4-F1
#
_cell.length_a   1.000
_cell.length_b   1.000
_cell.length_c   1.000
_cell.angle_alpha   90.00
_cell.angle_beta   90.00
_cell.angle_gamma   90.00
#
_symmetry.space_group_name_H-M   'P 1'
#
loop_
_entity.id
_entity.type
_entity.pdbx_description
1 polymer ?
#
loop_
_entity_poly.entity_id
_entity_poly.type
_entity_poly.pdbx_seq_one_letter_code
_entity_poly.pdbx_strand_id
1 'polypeptide(L)' 'STLLRKLNAGDYDGAAGEFMRWVSPGTEVEAGLRRRRQAERDLFLS' A
#
# COMPACT_ATOMS: atom_id res chain seq x y z
N SER A 1 -12.88 -5.69 1.44
CA SER A 1 -11.77 -4.72 1.29
C SER A 1 -11.44 -4.55 -0.18
N THR A 2 -11.15 -3.32 -0.63
CA THR A 2 -10.81 -3.01 -2.03
C THR A 2 -9.54 -3.73 -2.50
N LEU A 3 -8.58 -3.93 -1.61
CA LEU A 3 -7.36 -4.70 -1.87
C LEU A 3 -7.66 -6.14 -2.30
N LEU A 4 -8.47 -6.89 -1.53
CA LEU A 4 -8.82 -8.28 -1.85
C LEU A 4 -9.57 -8.39 -3.19
N ARG A 5 -10.41 -7.38 -3.50
CA ARG A 5 -11.15 -7.35 -4.76
C ARG A 5 -10.24 -7.14 -5.97
N LYS A 6 -9.22 -6.29 -5.85
CA LYS A 6 -8.23 -6.05 -6.91
C LYS A 6 -7.27 -7.24 -7.06
N LEU A 7 -6.83 -7.84 -5.96
CA LEU A 7 -6.03 -9.06 -5.96
C LEU A 7 -6.76 -10.22 -6.66
N ASN A 8 -8.03 -10.45 -6.35
CA ASN A 8 -8.84 -11.48 -7.01
C ASN A 8 -9.11 -11.19 -8.49
N ALA A 9 -8.98 -9.94 -8.93
CA ALA A 9 -9.09 -9.55 -10.33
C ALA A 9 -7.74 -9.66 -11.08
N GLY A 10 -6.66 -10.06 -10.42
CA GLY A 10 -5.31 -10.08 -10.98
C GLY A 10 -4.67 -8.70 -11.12
N ASP A 11 -5.28 -7.66 -10.53
CA ASP A 11 -4.77 -6.30 -10.52
C ASP A 11 -3.80 -6.11 -9.34
N TYR A 12 -2.60 -6.67 -9.48
CA TYR A 12 -1.55 -6.62 -8.47
C TYR A 12 -1.04 -5.20 -8.24
N ASP A 13 -0.84 -4.41 -9.30
CA ASP A 13 -0.46 -2.99 -9.21
C ASP A 13 -1.52 -2.15 -8.47
N GLY A 14 -2.80 -2.35 -8.81
CA GLY A 14 -3.89 -1.67 -8.16
C GLY A 14 -4.07 -2.10 -6.70
N ALA A 15 -3.81 -3.37 -6.36
CA ALA A 15 -3.81 -3.88 -5.00
C ALA A 15 -2.63 -3.30 -4.20
N ALA A 16 -1.45 -3.20 -4.81
CA ALA A 16 -0.25 -2.58 -4.27
C ALA A 16 -0.47 -1.08 -3.96
N GLY A 17 -1.21 -0.37 -4.83
CA GLY A 17 -1.61 1.02 -4.59
C GLY A 17 -2.51 1.22 -3.37
N GLU A 18 -3.27 0.20 -2.94
CA GLU A 18 -4.12 0.32 -1.76
C GLU A 18 -3.30 0.43 -0.46
N PHE A 19 -2.07 -0.10 -0.38
CA PHE A 19 -1.22 0.03 0.81
C PHE A 19 -0.90 1.49 1.16
N MET A 20 -0.81 2.35 0.14
CA MET A 20 -0.56 3.79 0.29
C MET A 20 -1.81 4.58 0.74
N ARG A 21 -2.98 3.95 0.84
CA ARG A 21 -4.17 4.55 1.48
C ARG A 21 -4.16 4.41 3.00
N TRP A 22 -3.31 3.54 3.55
CA TRP A 22 -3.18 3.31 5.00
C TRP A 22 -2.08 4.18 5.60
N VAL A 23 -2.03 5.43 5.17
CA VAL A 23 -1.13 6.47 5.66
C VAL A 23 -2.03 7.66 6.02
N SER A 24 -1.92 8.20 7.24
CA SER A 24 -2.75 9.33 7.65
C SER A 24 -2.32 10.59 6.87
N PRO A 25 -3.18 11.63 6.81
CA PRO A 25 -2.87 12.86 6.10
C PRO A 25 -1.93 13.76 6.92
N GLY A 26 -0.66 13.38 7.00
CA GLY A 26 0.47 14.29 7.17
C GLY A 26 0.79 14.75 8.60
N THR A 27 1.56 13.95 9.32
CA THR A 27 2.45 14.41 10.41
C THR A 27 3.86 13.83 10.26
N GLU A 28 4.88 14.47 10.87
CA GLU A 28 6.30 14.09 10.74
C GLU A 28 6.60 12.63 11.15
N VAL A 29 5.83 12.12 12.10
CA VAL A 29 5.83 10.71 12.57
C VAL A 29 5.53 9.72 11.42
N GLU A 30 4.84 10.18 10.38
CA GLU A 30 4.35 9.32 9.30
C GLU A 30 5.35 9.14 8.16
N ALA A 31 6.46 9.87 8.14
CA ALA A 31 7.51 9.64 7.17
C ALA A 31 8.11 8.22 7.31
N GLY A 32 8.19 7.71 8.54
CA GLY A 32 8.58 6.31 8.80
C GLY A 32 7.50 5.31 8.38
N LEU A 33 6.23 5.62 8.66
CA LEU A 33 5.09 4.79 8.27
C LEU A 33 4.96 4.68 6.75
N ARG A 34 5.11 5.80 6.03
CA ARG A 34 5.11 5.85 4.57
C ARG A 34 6.24 5.01 3.97
N ARG A 35 7.47 5.10 4.52
CA ARG A 35 8.58 4.23 4.11
C ARG A 35 8.29 2.75 4.34
N ARG A 36 7.68 2.40 5.48
CA ARG A 36 7.28 1.01 5.78
C ARG A 36 6.23 0.50 4.80
N ARG A 37 5.21 1.31 4.48
CA ARG A 37 4.16 0.96 3.50
C ARG A 37 4.70 0.86 2.07
N GLN A 38 5.68 1.69 1.71
CA GLN A 38 6.39 1.59 0.44
C GLN A 38 7.15 0.26 0.35
N ALA A 39 7.88 -0.12 1.40
CA ALA A 39 8.60 -1.39 1.43
C ALA A 39 7.66 -2.62 1.39
N GLU A 40 6.52 -2.56 2.08
CA GLU A 40 5.47 -3.61 2.01
C GLU A 40 4.91 -3.73 0.59
N ARG A 41 4.67 -2.60 -0.09
CA ARG A 41 4.21 -2.57 -1.48
C ARG A 41 5.25 -3.17 -2.43
N ASP A 42 6.52 -2.81 -2.27
CA ASP A 42 7.59 -3.28 -3.14
C ASP A 42 7.84 -4.79 -2.92
N LEU A 43 7.71 -5.29 -1.68
CA LEU A 43 7.73 -6.73 -1.37
C LEU A 43 6.52 -7.47 -1.95
N PHE A 44 5.36 -6.83 -2.03
CA PHE A 44 4.16 -7.42 -2.62
C PHE A 44 4.25 -7.56 -4.14
N LEU A 45 5.09 -6.74 -4.79
CA LEU A 45 5.30 -6.72 -6.24
C LEU A 45 6.56 -7.48 -6.69
N SER A 46 7.38 -7.98 -5.75
CA SER A 46 8.55 -8.84 -6.03
C SER A 46 8.15 -10.31 -6.14
#